data_AF-D2SBE8-F1
#
_entry.id   AF-D2SBE8-F1
#
_cell.length_a   1.000
_cell.length_b   1.000
_cell.length_c   1.000
_cell.angle_alpha   90.00
_cell.angle_beta   90.00
_cell.angle_gamma   90.00
#
_symmetry.space_group_name_H-M   'P 1'
#
loop_
_entity.id
_entity.type
_entity.pdbx_description
1 polymer ?
#
loop_
_entity_poly.entity_id
_entity_poly.type
_entity_poly.pdbx_seq_one_letter_code
_entity_poly.pdbx_strand_id
1 'polypeptide(L)'
;MPLDPQTTAWLDQEDAHLARVVRQHRWAVQYVGSGEEDDEPCFGYTIGLFGLGHPELVLVGLGADTTHGVLQRVAGEVAAGRDLVPGELIDRDDRPGRLFVEDSPNPGEVVLGANRFYQRPPEYSVSAFQLAWSHADGHFLWEAGYPCGPGCQPRPGTWRASTAATAQVGRIRSSSPAREGGPRPPHRSRARGEPLDGAGARAGAE
;
A
#
# COMPACT_ATOMS: atom_id res chain seq x y z
N MET A 1 -28.95 -7.47 16.80
CA MET A 1 -28.50 -7.17 18.18
C MET A 1 -27.81 -5.81 18.12
N PRO A 2 -28.18 -4.82 18.96
CA PRO A 2 -27.40 -3.58 19.03
C PRO A 2 -25.99 -3.92 19.55
N LEU A 3 -24.97 -3.33 18.94
CA LEU A 3 -23.58 -3.45 19.39
C LEU A 3 -23.47 -2.90 20.82
N ASP A 4 -22.56 -3.45 21.62
CA ASP A 4 -22.37 -2.93 22.98
C ASP A 4 -21.87 -1.46 22.94
N PRO A 5 -22.08 -0.67 24.01
CA PRO A 5 -21.72 0.74 24.04
C PRO A 5 -20.20 1.00 23.90
N GLN A 6 -19.35 0.07 24.34
CA GLN A 6 -17.89 0.19 24.25
C GLN A 6 -17.43 -0.02 22.80
N THR A 7 -17.99 -1.01 22.13
CA THR A 7 -17.80 -1.27 20.69
C THR A 7 -18.29 -0.09 19.86
N THR A 8 -19.43 0.51 20.21
CA THR A 8 -19.95 1.71 19.52
C THR A 8 -19.01 2.90 19.67
N ALA A 9 -18.57 3.22 20.90
CA ALA A 9 -17.66 4.34 21.14
C ALA A 9 -16.28 4.14 20.49
N TRP A 10 -15.79 2.90 20.44
CA TRP A 10 -14.55 2.56 19.76
C TRP A 10 -14.66 2.77 18.24
N LEU A 11 -15.74 2.26 17.62
CA LEU A 11 -16.01 2.47 16.19
C LEU A 11 -16.10 3.96 15.82
N ASP A 12 -16.74 4.77 16.67
CA ASP A 12 -16.82 6.22 16.47
C ASP A 12 -15.44 6.90 16.53
N GLN A 13 -14.57 6.46 17.44
CA GLN A 13 -13.19 6.95 17.54
C GLN A 13 -12.37 6.60 16.30
N GLU A 14 -12.58 5.39 15.75
CA GLU A 14 -11.94 4.96 14.52
C GLU A 14 -12.42 5.73 13.30
N ASP A 15 -13.73 5.96 13.18
CA ASP A 15 -14.30 6.79 12.13
C ASP A 15 -13.76 8.22 12.19
N ALA A 16 -13.65 8.80 13.38
CA ALA A 16 -13.06 10.11 13.58
C ALA A 16 -11.57 10.14 13.20
N HIS A 17 -10.82 9.07 13.52
CA HIS A 17 -9.42 8.93 13.13
C HIS A 17 -9.28 8.82 11.61
N LEU A 18 -10.06 7.95 10.97
CA LEU A 18 -10.09 7.75 9.51
C LEU A 18 -10.42 9.06 8.79
N ALA A 19 -11.47 9.75 9.22
CA ALA A 19 -11.86 11.04 8.67
C ALA A 19 -10.73 12.08 8.77
N ARG A 20 -10.01 12.11 9.90
CA ARG A 20 -8.84 12.98 10.05
C ARG A 20 -7.71 12.61 9.09
N VAL A 21 -7.38 11.32 8.95
CA VAL A 21 -6.32 10.85 8.04
C VAL A 21 -6.66 11.19 6.59
N VAL A 22 -7.88 10.87 6.13
CA VAL A 22 -8.33 11.19 4.77
C VAL A 22 -8.34 12.71 4.54
N ARG A 23 -8.73 13.52 5.52
CA ARG A 23 -8.66 14.99 5.38
C ARG A 23 -7.23 15.53 5.31
N GLN A 24 -6.29 14.92 6.02
CA GLN A 24 -4.89 15.36 6.07
C GLN A 24 -4.07 14.86 4.88
N HIS A 25 -4.34 13.64 4.42
CA HIS A 25 -3.51 12.91 3.47
C HIS A 25 -4.26 12.49 2.21
N ARG A 26 -5.52 12.90 2.03
CA ARG A 26 -6.41 12.60 0.88
C ARG A 26 -6.87 11.14 0.80
N TRP A 27 -6.12 10.19 1.34
CA TRP A 27 -6.51 8.77 1.48
C TRP A 27 -5.95 8.14 2.77
N ALA A 28 -6.43 6.95 3.08
CA ALA A 28 -5.93 6.04 4.11
C ALA A 28 -5.78 4.63 3.52
N VAL A 29 -5.03 3.76 4.19
CA VAL A 29 -4.97 2.33 3.88
C VAL A 29 -5.51 1.55 5.07
N GLN A 30 -6.42 0.63 4.81
CA GLN A 30 -6.95 -0.32 5.77
C GLN A 30 -6.45 -1.72 5.42
N TYR A 31 -5.97 -2.45 6.42
CA TYR A 31 -5.58 -3.85 6.28
C TYR A 31 -6.53 -4.75 7.08
N VAL A 32 -6.95 -5.84 6.46
CA VAL A 32 -7.86 -6.85 6.99
C VAL A 32 -7.10 -8.18 7.05
N GLY A 33 -7.07 -8.79 8.24
CA GLY A 33 -6.48 -10.12 8.42
C GLY A 33 -7.31 -11.20 7.73
N SER A 34 -6.72 -12.38 7.54
CA SER A 34 -7.48 -13.54 7.06
C SER A 34 -8.60 -13.90 8.04
N GLY A 35 -9.72 -14.34 7.51
CA GLY A 35 -10.82 -14.89 8.29
C GLY A 35 -10.62 -16.37 8.63
N GLU A 36 -11.71 -17.02 9.00
CA GLU A 36 -11.73 -18.44 9.36
C GLU A 36 -12.08 -19.33 8.16
N GLU A 37 -12.75 -18.78 7.14
CA GLU A 37 -13.12 -19.48 5.91
C GLU A 37 -12.04 -19.35 4.81
N ASP A 38 -11.99 -20.32 3.89
CA ASP A 38 -10.98 -20.37 2.81
C ASP A 38 -11.11 -19.21 1.79
N ASP A 39 -12.30 -18.61 1.66
CA ASP A 39 -12.60 -17.47 0.77
C ASP A 39 -12.48 -16.11 1.47
N GLU A 40 -11.89 -16.08 2.67
CA GLU A 40 -11.63 -14.89 3.49
C GLU A 40 -10.11 -14.60 3.59
N PRO A 41 -9.42 -14.26 2.48
CA PRO A 41 -7.98 -14.01 2.50
C PRO A 41 -7.64 -12.75 3.30
N CYS A 42 -6.37 -12.60 3.69
CA CYS A 42 -5.88 -11.30 4.15
C CYS A 42 -5.71 -10.35 2.96
N PHE A 43 -6.05 -9.07 3.15
CA PHE A 43 -5.99 -8.06 2.11
C PHE A 43 -5.88 -6.66 2.70
N GLY A 44 -5.60 -5.67 1.86
CA GLY A 44 -5.75 -4.28 2.22
C GLY A 44 -6.31 -3.47 1.08
N TYR A 45 -6.87 -2.32 1.41
CA TYR A 45 -7.48 -1.43 0.45
C TYR A 45 -7.36 0.03 0.86
N THR A 46 -7.52 0.93 -0.10
CA THR A 46 -7.55 2.37 0.14
C THR A 46 -8.94 2.85 0.57
N ILE A 47 -8.96 3.95 1.32
CA ILE A 47 -10.18 4.71 1.61
C ILE A 47 -9.87 6.17 1.33
N GLY A 48 -10.58 6.78 0.39
CA GLY A 48 -10.42 8.20 0.07
C GLY A 48 -10.23 8.49 -1.42
N LEU A 49 -9.73 7.52 -2.20
CA LEU A 49 -9.47 7.70 -3.62
C LEU A 49 -10.77 7.92 -4.41
N PHE A 50 -11.87 7.30 -3.97
CA PHE A 50 -13.19 7.51 -4.57
C PHE A 50 -13.60 8.99 -4.53
N GLY A 51 -13.28 9.69 -3.44
CA GLY A 51 -13.51 11.14 -3.30
C GLY A 51 -12.61 12.00 -4.18
N LEU A 52 -11.55 11.43 -4.76
CA LEU A 52 -10.69 12.05 -5.77
C LEU A 52 -11.16 11.75 -7.21
N GLY A 53 -12.23 10.98 -7.37
CA GLY A 53 -12.74 10.56 -8.67
C GLY A 53 -12.12 9.26 -9.20
N HIS A 54 -11.38 8.52 -8.37
CA HIS A 54 -10.70 7.28 -8.76
C HIS A 54 -11.21 6.07 -7.95
N PRO A 55 -11.38 4.87 -8.53
CA PRO A 55 -11.76 3.68 -7.77
C PRO A 55 -10.81 3.35 -6.61
N GLU A 56 -11.32 2.77 -5.53
CA GLU A 56 -10.43 2.33 -4.43
C GLU A 56 -9.53 1.18 -4.89
N LEU A 57 -8.31 1.12 -4.38
CA LEU A 57 -7.34 0.10 -4.76
C LEU A 57 -7.31 -1.00 -3.72
N VAL A 58 -7.32 -2.26 -4.17
CA VAL A 58 -7.32 -3.46 -3.34
C VAL A 58 -6.10 -4.31 -3.67
N LEU A 59 -5.47 -4.87 -2.63
CA LEU A 59 -4.38 -5.82 -2.76
C LEU A 59 -4.62 -7.00 -1.81
N VAL A 60 -4.64 -8.22 -2.36
CA VAL A 60 -4.98 -9.45 -1.65
C VAL A 60 -3.79 -10.40 -1.54
N GLY A 61 -3.71 -11.15 -0.45
CA GLY A 61 -2.78 -12.27 -0.28
C GLY A 61 -1.37 -11.90 0.16
N LEU A 62 -1.10 -10.62 0.44
CA LEU A 62 0.19 -10.15 0.96
C LEU A 62 0.06 -9.67 2.40
N GLY A 63 1.14 -9.86 3.18
CA GLY A 63 1.22 -9.38 4.56
C GLY A 63 1.10 -7.85 4.70
N ALA A 64 0.69 -7.41 5.89
CA ALA A 64 0.33 -6.02 6.17
C ALA A 64 1.36 -4.97 5.72
N ASP A 65 2.65 -5.17 6.02
CA ASP A 65 3.68 -4.18 5.68
C ASP A 65 3.89 -4.06 4.17
N THR A 66 3.90 -5.19 3.45
CA THR A 66 4.01 -5.21 1.99
C THR A 66 2.79 -4.54 1.36
N THR A 67 1.59 -4.94 1.79
CA THR A 67 0.32 -4.37 1.30
C THR A 67 0.26 -2.87 1.50
N HIS A 68 0.60 -2.41 2.70
CA HIS A 68 0.62 -0.99 3.03
C HIS A 68 1.60 -0.22 2.14
N GLY A 69 2.82 -0.72 1.96
CA GLY A 69 3.82 -0.07 1.11
C GLY A 69 3.42 -0.02 -0.36
N VAL A 70 2.73 -1.06 -0.88
CA VAL A 70 2.21 -1.08 -2.27
C VAL A 70 1.15 0.00 -2.43
N LEU A 71 0.11 -0.06 -1.59
CA LEU A 71 -1.04 0.83 -1.71
C LEU A 71 -0.66 2.28 -1.44
N GLN A 72 0.21 2.56 -0.47
CA GLN A 72 0.70 3.93 -0.22
C GLN A 72 1.39 4.55 -1.43
N ARG A 73 2.24 3.79 -2.12
CA ARG A 73 2.92 4.30 -3.33
C ARG A 73 1.91 4.60 -4.43
N VAL A 74 1.10 3.60 -4.79
CA VAL A 74 0.18 3.72 -5.94
C VAL A 74 -0.91 4.76 -5.66
N ALA A 75 -1.44 4.82 -4.45
CA ALA A 75 -2.39 5.86 -4.04
C ALA A 75 -1.76 7.26 -4.05
N GLY A 76 -0.48 7.40 -3.72
CA GLY A 76 0.25 8.65 -3.85
C GLY A 76 0.35 9.14 -5.30
N GLU A 77 0.56 8.24 -6.26
CA GLU A 77 0.55 8.56 -7.68
C GLU A 77 -0.85 8.97 -8.16
N VAL A 78 -1.90 8.26 -7.72
CA VAL A 78 -3.30 8.63 -8.01
C VAL A 78 -3.64 10.00 -7.44
N ALA A 79 -3.25 10.27 -6.19
CA ALA A 79 -3.48 11.56 -5.56
C ALA A 79 -2.69 12.71 -6.22
N ALA A 80 -1.59 12.41 -6.92
CA ALA A 80 -0.86 13.35 -7.76
C ALA A 80 -1.51 13.56 -9.15
N GLY A 81 -2.61 12.86 -9.46
CA GLY A 81 -3.40 13.02 -10.68
C GLY A 81 -3.26 11.88 -11.68
N ARG A 82 -2.59 10.77 -11.35
CA ARG A 82 -2.61 9.57 -12.19
C ARG A 82 -4.00 8.94 -12.15
N ASP A 83 -4.52 8.58 -13.32
CA ASP A 83 -5.74 7.80 -13.45
C ASP A 83 -5.37 6.39 -13.91
N LEU A 84 -5.65 5.38 -13.10
CA LEU A 84 -5.35 3.99 -13.44
C LEU A 84 -6.53 3.40 -14.20
N VAL A 85 -6.24 2.53 -15.16
CA VAL A 85 -7.28 1.87 -15.95
C VAL A 85 -7.17 0.34 -15.88
N PRO A 86 -8.30 -0.39 -15.90
CA PRO A 86 -8.27 -1.84 -16.02
C PRO A 86 -7.47 -2.30 -17.24
N GLY A 87 -6.64 -3.33 -17.06
CA GLY A 87 -5.73 -3.83 -18.09
C GLY A 87 -4.34 -3.16 -18.08
N GLU A 88 -4.14 -2.12 -17.28
CA GLU A 88 -2.86 -1.44 -17.16
C GLU A 88 -1.83 -2.28 -16.40
N LEU A 89 -0.60 -2.30 -16.90
CA LEU A 89 0.56 -2.86 -16.21
C LEU A 89 1.35 -1.71 -15.55
N ILE A 90 1.58 -1.83 -14.24
CA ILE A 90 2.33 -0.86 -13.45
C ILE A 90 3.66 -1.50 -13.06
N ASP A 91 4.74 -0.93 -13.59
CA ASP A 91 6.09 -1.28 -13.18
C ASP A 91 6.43 -0.66 -11.82
N ARG A 92 7.24 -1.37 -11.06
CA ARG A 92 7.66 -0.95 -9.72
C ARG A 92 9.15 -0.66 -9.71
N ASP A 93 9.51 0.61 -9.82
CA ASP A 93 10.93 1.00 -9.82
C ASP A 93 11.61 0.74 -8.45
N ASP A 94 10.83 0.67 -7.38
CA ASP A 94 11.31 0.57 -6.00
C ASP A 94 11.61 -0.87 -5.55
N ARG A 95 11.05 -1.87 -6.23
CA ARG A 95 11.18 -3.29 -5.84
C ARG A 95 10.82 -4.21 -7.01
N PRO A 96 11.38 -5.43 -7.07
CA PRO A 96 11.00 -6.41 -8.09
C PRO A 96 9.50 -6.73 -8.05
N GLY A 97 8.94 -7.01 -9.23
CA GLY A 97 7.55 -7.34 -9.45
C GLY A 97 6.77 -6.21 -10.13
N ARG A 98 5.63 -6.58 -10.72
CA ARG A 98 4.73 -5.67 -11.44
C ARG A 98 3.33 -5.79 -10.86
N LEU A 99 2.50 -4.79 -11.09
CA LEU A 99 1.07 -4.83 -10.77
C LEU A 99 0.28 -4.79 -12.06
N PHE A 100 -0.84 -5.50 -12.10
CA PHE A 100 -1.80 -5.46 -13.18
C PHE A 100 -3.14 -5.02 -12.61
N VAL A 101 -3.75 -4.01 -13.22
CA VAL A 101 -4.99 -3.40 -12.73
C VAL A 101 -6.18 -4.18 -13.25
N GLU A 102 -7.04 -4.65 -12.35
CA GLU A 102 -8.25 -5.39 -12.69
C GLU A 102 -9.48 -4.78 -12.03
N ASP A 103 -10.60 -4.76 -12.74
CA ASP A 103 -11.88 -4.41 -12.14
C ASP A 103 -12.26 -5.38 -11.02
N SER A 104 -12.68 -4.84 -9.89
CA SER A 104 -13.30 -5.63 -8.81
C SER A 104 -14.81 -5.66 -9.02
N PRO A 105 -15.42 -6.81 -9.35
CA PRO A 105 -16.86 -6.88 -9.62
C PRO A 105 -17.73 -6.89 -8.35
N ASN A 106 -17.16 -7.18 -7.17
CA ASN A 106 -17.88 -7.28 -5.90
C ASN A 106 -17.36 -6.31 -4.81
N PRO A 107 -17.19 -5.01 -5.08
CA PRO A 107 -16.61 -4.08 -4.09
C PRO A 107 -17.47 -3.94 -2.83
N GLY A 108 -18.80 -4.16 -2.94
CA GLY A 108 -19.74 -4.16 -1.81
C GLY A 108 -19.40 -5.19 -0.72
N GLU A 109 -18.72 -6.26 -1.08
CA GLU A 109 -18.32 -7.36 -0.18
C GLU A 109 -16.87 -7.24 0.30
N VAL A 110 -16.10 -6.30 -0.24
CA VAL A 110 -14.65 -6.19 -0.03
C VAL A 110 -14.27 -4.91 0.71
N VAL A 111 -14.66 -3.75 0.19
CA VAL A 111 -14.22 -2.44 0.71
C VAL A 111 -15.18 -1.86 1.75
N LEU A 112 -15.50 -2.67 2.77
CA LEU A 112 -16.54 -2.36 3.77
C LEU A 112 -16.32 -1.02 4.48
N GLY A 113 -15.07 -0.70 4.84
CA GLY A 113 -14.69 0.56 5.48
C GLY A 113 -14.86 1.77 4.57
N ALA A 114 -14.57 1.64 3.27
CA ALA A 114 -14.80 2.70 2.29
C ALA A 114 -16.30 2.95 2.09
N ASN A 115 -17.08 1.88 1.97
CA ASN A 115 -18.54 1.97 1.88
C ASN A 115 -19.14 2.67 3.10
N ARG A 116 -18.71 2.31 4.32
CA ARG A 116 -19.11 2.99 5.55
C ARG A 116 -18.73 4.49 5.53
N PHE A 117 -17.48 4.79 5.16
CA PHE A 117 -16.97 6.17 5.12
C PHE A 117 -17.77 7.06 4.15
N TYR A 118 -18.13 6.55 2.98
CA TYR A 118 -18.94 7.26 1.98
C TYR A 118 -20.45 7.08 2.15
N GLN A 119 -20.90 6.38 3.21
CA GLN A 119 -22.31 6.08 3.48
C GLN A 119 -23.02 5.38 2.32
N ARG A 120 -22.32 4.44 1.68
CA ARG A 120 -22.83 3.70 0.52
C ARG A 120 -23.23 2.27 0.92
N PRO A 121 -24.44 1.83 0.59
CA PRO A 121 -24.85 0.45 0.85
C PRO A 121 -24.13 -0.50 -0.15
N PRO A 122 -24.03 -1.80 0.16
CA PRO A 122 -23.28 -2.77 -0.67
C PRO A 122 -23.73 -2.81 -2.13
N GLU A 123 -25.04 -2.66 -2.40
CA GLU A 123 -25.63 -2.70 -3.75
C GLU A 123 -25.21 -1.50 -4.61
N TYR A 124 -24.79 -0.42 -3.96
CA TYR A 124 -24.28 0.79 -4.59
C TYR A 124 -22.91 1.14 -4.04
N SER A 125 -22.03 0.16 -3.87
CA SER A 125 -20.69 0.35 -3.32
C SER A 125 -19.86 1.39 -4.10
N VAL A 126 -18.78 1.90 -3.49
CA VAL A 126 -17.72 2.57 -4.26
C VAL A 126 -17.11 1.60 -5.27
N SER A 127 -16.65 2.10 -6.42
CA SER A 127 -15.90 1.28 -7.37
C SER A 127 -14.54 0.92 -6.78
N ALA A 128 -14.01 -0.25 -7.15
CA ALA A 128 -12.67 -0.67 -6.75
C ALA A 128 -11.93 -1.42 -7.87
N PHE A 129 -10.60 -1.30 -7.86
CA PHE A 129 -9.69 -2.10 -8.66
C PHE A 129 -8.87 -3.01 -7.76
N GLN A 130 -8.76 -4.29 -8.14
CA GLN A 130 -7.79 -5.19 -7.56
C GLN A 130 -6.47 -5.07 -8.33
N LEU A 131 -5.37 -4.85 -7.61
CA LEU A 131 -4.03 -4.87 -8.16
C LEU A 131 -3.50 -6.30 -8.08
N ALA A 132 -3.53 -7.05 -9.18
CA ALA A 132 -2.84 -8.34 -9.25
C ALA A 132 -1.33 -8.10 -9.21
N TRP A 133 -0.62 -8.74 -8.27
CA TRP A 133 0.82 -8.64 -8.17
C TRP A 133 1.48 -9.84 -8.88
N SER A 134 2.59 -9.59 -9.57
CA SER A 134 3.44 -10.67 -10.07
C SER A 134 4.27 -11.26 -8.93
N HIS A 135 4.59 -12.55 -9.01
CA HIS A 135 5.59 -13.15 -8.13
C HIS A 135 6.99 -12.53 -8.38
N ALA A 136 7.95 -12.84 -7.50
CA ALA A 136 9.31 -12.31 -7.55
C ALA A 136 10.08 -12.67 -8.83
N ASP A 137 9.67 -13.74 -9.52
CA ASP A 137 10.19 -14.18 -10.82
C ASP A 137 9.51 -13.48 -12.01
N GLY A 138 8.55 -12.58 -11.74
CA GLY A 138 7.85 -11.78 -12.73
C GLY A 138 6.57 -12.38 -13.28
N HIS A 139 6.23 -13.62 -12.88
CA HIS A 139 5.03 -14.31 -13.37
C HIS A 139 3.76 -13.84 -12.65
N PHE A 140 2.68 -13.64 -13.39
CA PHE A 140 1.33 -13.48 -12.85
C PHE A 140 0.64 -14.83 -12.64
N LEU A 141 -0.43 -14.83 -11.85
CA LEU A 141 -1.20 -16.03 -11.50
C LEU A 141 -1.71 -16.83 -12.71
N TRP A 142 -2.04 -16.15 -13.81
CA TRP A 142 -2.54 -16.76 -15.04
C TRP A 142 -1.43 -17.22 -15.99
N GLU A 143 -0.17 -16.95 -15.68
CA GLU A 143 0.96 -17.35 -16.51
C GLU A 143 1.44 -18.76 -16.15
N ALA A 144 1.85 -19.51 -17.17
CA ALA A 144 2.40 -20.84 -16.97
C ALA A 144 3.70 -20.76 -16.14
N GLY A 145 3.79 -21.60 -15.10
CA GLY A 145 4.95 -21.61 -14.21
C GLY A 145 4.83 -20.70 -12.99
N TYR A 146 3.68 -20.06 -12.76
CA TYR A 146 3.44 -19.30 -11.53
C TYR A 146 3.70 -20.17 -10.28
N PRO A 147 4.61 -19.76 -9.37
CA PRO A 147 5.16 -20.65 -8.35
C PRO A 147 4.28 -20.81 -7.11
N CYS A 148 3.13 -20.13 -7.04
CA CYS A 148 2.15 -20.34 -5.97
C CYS A 148 0.81 -20.88 -6.51
N GLY A 149 0.02 -21.52 -5.65
CA GLY A 149 -1.35 -21.92 -5.99
C GLY A 149 -2.34 -20.75 -6.07
N PRO A 150 -3.57 -21.00 -6.56
CA PRO A 150 -4.61 -19.97 -6.73
C PRO A 150 -4.99 -19.24 -5.42
N GLY A 151 -4.85 -19.90 -4.27
CA GLY A 151 -5.12 -19.31 -2.95
C GLY A 151 -4.14 -18.21 -2.52
N CYS A 152 -2.96 -18.08 -3.15
CA CYS A 152 -2.03 -16.98 -2.85
C CYS A 152 -2.60 -15.62 -3.25
N GLN A 153 -3.36 -15.58 -4.34
CA GLN A 153 -3.94 -14.36 -4.87
C GLN A 153 -5.28 -14.70 -5.52
N PRO A 154 -6.37 -14.77 -4.74
CA PRO A 154 -7.69 -15.00 -5.29
C PRO A 154 -8.05 -13.97 -6.38
N ARG A 155 -8.78 -14.41 -7.40
CA ARG A 155 -9.17 -13.55 -8.54
C ARG A 155 -10.27 -12.56 -8.09
N PRO A 156 -10.35 -11.37 -8.70
CA PRO A 156 -11.45 -10.45 -8.41
C PRO A 156 -12.81 -11.15 -8.56
N GLY A 157 -13.71 -10.99 -7.59
CA GLY A 157 -15.02 -11.64 -7.59
C GLY A 157 -15.09 -13.06 -7.04
N THR A 158 -13.97 -13.67 -6.62
CA THR A 158 -13.95 -15.05 -6.08
C THR A 158 -13.73 -15.12 -4.57
N TRP A 159 -13.72 -13.99 -3.89
CA TRP A 159 -13.43 -13.87 -2.46
C TRP A 159 -14.16 -12.66 -1.87
N ARG A 160 -14.33 -12.64 -0.55
CA ARG A 160 -15.00 -11.55 0.18
C ARG A 160 -14.23 -11.16 1.45
N ALA A 161 -14.54 -10.00 2.01
CA ALA A 161 -14.08 -9.65 3.34
C ALA A 161 -14.69 -10.59 4.38
N SER A 162 -13.92 -10.94 5.41
CA SER A 162 -14.43 -11.81 6.46
C SER A 162 -15.55 -11.16 7.25
N THR A 163 -16.46 -11.98 7.77
CA THR A 163 -17.53 -11.45 8.64
C THR A 163 -16.94 -10.76 9.89
N ALA A 164 -15.78 -11.23 10.36
CA ALA A 164 -14.99 -10.61 11.42
C ALA A 164 -14.35 -9.26 11.01
N ALA A 165 -14.06 -9.02 9.72
CA ALA A 165 -13.59 -7.73 9.22
C ALA A 165 -14.63 -6.62 9.42
N THR A 166 -15.92 -6.98 9.47
CA THR A 166 -17.02 -6.09 9.85
C THR A 166 -16.88 -5.58 11.29
N ALA A 167 -16.25 -6.38 12.17
CA ALA A 167 -15.96 -6.04 13.57
C ALA A 167 -14.53 -5.50 13.78
N GLN A 168 -13.59 -5.83 12.89
CA GLN A 168 -12.17 -5.48 12.96
C GLN A 168 -11.83 -4.36 11.96
N VAL A 169 -12.46 -3.20 12.10
CA VAL A 169 -12.03 -1.96 11.41
C VAL A 169 -10.76 -1.37 12.07
N GLY A 170 -9.94 -2.23 12.71
CA GLY A 170 -9.14 -1.90 13.88
C GLY A 170 -7.68 -1.48 13.70
N ARG A 171 -7.13 -1.48 12.48
CA ARG A 171 -5.71 -1.16 12.25
C ARG A 171 -5.52 -0.35 10.98
N ILE A 172 -5.96 0.90 11.02
CA ILE A 172 -5.44 1.92 10.11
C ILE A 172 -4.02 2.24 10.56
N ARG A 173 -3.01 1.68 9.90
CA ARG A 173 -1.63 2.16 10.04
C ARG A 173 -1.51 3.46 9.24
N SER A 174 -1.64 4.62 9.89
CA SER A 174 -1.25 5.89 9.26
C SER A 174 0.28 5.97 9.25
N SER A 175 0.91 5.67 8.12
CA SER A 175 2.27 6.14 7.89
C SER A 175 2.18 7.56 7.33
N SER A 176 2.75 8.52 8.06
CA SER A 176 3.02 9.88 7.59
C SER A 176 3.56 9.86 6.15
N PRO A 177 3.24 10.86 5.30
CA PRO A 177 3.92 11.00 4.02
C PRO A 177 5.41 11.03 4.29
N ALA A 178 6.14 10.19 3.56
CA ALA A 178 7.59 10.19 3.59
C ALA A 178 8.05 11.64 3.46
N ARG A 179 8.83 12.12 4.43
CA ARG A 179 9.54 13.40 4.29
C ARG A 179 10.28 13.31 2.96
N GLU A 180 9.94 14.19 2.02
CA GLU A 180 10.75 14.42 0.83
C GLU A 180 12.20 14.58 1.30
N GLY A 181 13.06 13.70 0.80
CA GLY A 181 14.49 13.77 1.05
C GLY A 181 15.00 15.09 0.48
N GLY A 182 15.24 16.06 1.36
CA GLY A 182 15.92 17.30 1.02
C GLY A 182 17.28 17.01 0.35
N PRO A 183 17.77 17.95 -0.49
CA PRO A 183 18.91 17.70 -1.35
C PRO A 183 20.16 17.34 -0.52
N ARG A 184 20.81 16.22 -0.90
CA ARG A 184 22.14 15.84 -0.40
C ARG A 184 23.11 17.01 -0.59
N PRO A 185 23.80 17.48 0.46
CA PRO A 185 24.86 18.47 0.29
C PRO A 185 26.05 17.83 -0.45
N PRO A 186 26.76 18.59 -1.30
CA PRO A 186 27.91 18.06 -2.03
C PRO A 186 29.05 17.71 -1.08
N HIS A 187 29.63 16.52 -1.29
CA HIS A 187 30.84 16.06 -0.61
C HIS A 187 31.99 17.05 -0.84
N ARG A 188 32.39 17.78 0.21
CA ARG A 188 33.66 18.50 0.22
C ARG A 188 34.80 17.50 0.31
N SER A 189 35.59 17.37 -0.76
CA SER A 189 36.89 16.72 -0.70
C SER A 189 37.78 17.47 0.29
N ARG A 190 38.22 16.79 1.35
CA ARG A 190 39.32 17.26 2.19
C ARG A 190 40.62 16.82 1.55
N ALA A 191 41.30 17.75 0.88
CA ALA A 191 42.74 17.71 0.77
C ALA A 191 43.35 18.04 2.14
N ARG A 192 44.14 17.11 2.67
CA ARG A 192 45.21 17.32 3.68
C ARG A 192 46.29 16.35 3.23
N GLY A 193 47.49 16.77 2.84
CA GLY A 193 48.33 17.75 3.50
C GLY A 193 49.57 16.96 3.93
N GLU A 194 50.60 17.00 3.09
CA GLU A 194 51.92 16.41 3.34
C GLU A 194 52.53 16.93 4.65
N PRO A 195 53.34 16.13 5.36
CA PRO A 195 54.38 16.63 6.22
C PRO A 195 55.74 16.63 5.49
N LEU A 196 56.33 17.82 5.39
CA LEU A 196 57.76 18.04 5.25
C LEU A 196 58.43 17.77 6.61
N ASP A 197 59.44 16.90 6.66
CA ASP A 197 60.76 17.26 7.21
C ASP A 197 61.77 16.12 7.05
N GLY A 198 62.96 16.49 6.58
CA GLY A 198 64.07 15.56 6.36
C GLY A 198 65.29 16.26 5.76
N ALA A 199 65.78 17.31 6.43
CA ALA A 199 67.06 17.94 6.11
C ALA A 199 68.23 17.02 6.49
N GLY A 200 69.16 16.81 5.57
CA GLY A 200 70.38 16.05 5.79
C GLY A 200 71.35 16.15 4.62
N ALA A 201 71.87 17.35 4.35
CA ALA A 201 72.99 17.55 3.43
C ALA A 201 74.31 17.37 4.17
N ARG A 202 75.22 16.54 3.65
CA ARG A 202 76.68 16.79 3.61
C ARG A 202 77.31 16.11 2.39
N ALA A 203 78.26 16.83 1.80
CA ALA A 203 78.97 16.57 0.55
C ALA A 203 80.38 16.00 0.77
N GLY A 204 81.00 15.55 -0.34
CA GLY A 204 82.42 15.17 -0.51
C GLY A 204 82.51 13.83 -1.25
N ALA A 205 82.83 13.71 -2.54
CA ALA A 205 84.08 14.03 -3.27
C ALA A 205 85.24 13.08 -2.92
N GLU A 206 85.67 12.35 -3.97
CA GLU A 206 86.78 11.38 -4.13
C GLU A 206 86.59 9.95 -3.61
#